data_AF-A0A6L4YKI9-F1
#
_entry.id   AF-A0A6L4YKI9-F1
#
_cell.length_a   1.000
_cell.length_b   1.000
_cell.length_c   1.000
_cell.angle_alpha   90.00
_cell.angle_beta   90.00
_cell.angle_gamma   90.00
#
_symmetry.space_group_name_H-M   'P 1'
#
loop_
_entity.id
_entity.type
_entity.pdbx_description
1 polymer ?
#
loop_
_entity_poly.entity_id
_entity_poly.type
_entity_poly.pdbx_seq_one_letter_code
_entity_poly.pdbx_strand_id
1 'polypeptide(L)' 'MGRREIIELAMQLKPAERFEVAEELLRSVEEVDPEIDRLWLEEAERRLTAYRAGRVKGIPAEDIFGSL' A
#
# COMPACT_ATOMS: atom_id res chain seq x y z
N MET A 1 24.52 -12.09 12.82
CA MET A 1 24.06 -10.69 12.83
C MET A 1 22.70 -10.63 13.50
N GLY A 2 22.51 -9.75 14.49
CA GLY A 2 21.24 -9.63 15.22
C GLY A 2 20.28 -8.62 14.59
N ARG A 3 18.97 -8.68 14.90
CA ARG A 3 17.97 -7.72 14.37
C ARG A 3 18.36 -6.24 14.53
N ARG A 4 18.95 -5.90 15.68
CA ARG A 4 19.39 -4.53 16.01
C ARG A 4 20.54 -4.09 15.12
N GLU A 5 21.50 -4.97 14.91
CA GLU A 5 22.67 -4.75 14.07
C GLU A 5 22.27 -4.54 12.60
N ILE A 6 21.29 -5.29 12.09
CA ILE A 6 20.73 -5.11 10.75
C ILE A 6 20.06 -3.73 10.60
N ILE A 7 19.26 -3.32 11.58
CA ILE A 7 18.59 -2.01 11.58
C ILE A 7 19.64 -0.89 11.63
N GLU A 8 20.64 -1.00 12.51
CA GLU A 8 21.72 -0.01 12.63
C GLU A 8 22.48 0.17 11.32
N LEU A 9 22.80 -0.93 10.62
CA LEU A 9 23.44 -0.91 9.31
C LEU A 9 22.54 -0.27 8.24
N ALA A 10 21.26 -0.65 8.19
CA ALA A 10 20.31 -0.04 7.26
C ALA A 10 20.16 1.47 7.50
N MET A 11 20.21 1.93 8.75
CA MET A 11 20.11 3.36 9.08
C MET A 11 21.31 4.19 8.59
N GLN A 12 22.48 3.57 8.33
CA GLN A 12 23.64 4.24 7.74
C GLN A 12 23.51 4.54 6.24
N LEU A 13 22.56 3.90 5.56
CA LEU A 13 22.33 4.10 4.12
C LEU A 13 21.69 5.47 3.83
N LYS A 14 21.85 5.95 2.59
CA LYS A 14 21.13 7.15 2.14
C LYS A 14 19.62 6.87 2.10
N PRO A 15 18.76 7.90 2.17
CA PRO A 15 17.31 7.72 2.16
C PRO A 15 16.77 6.84 1.03
N ALA A 16 17.31 6.97 -0.19
CA ALA A 16 16.89 6.15 -1.34
C ALA A 16 17.24 4.66 -1.16
N GLU A 17 18.47 4.36 -0.75
CA GLU A 17 18.94 2.99 -0.50
C GLU A 17 18.18 2.35 0.68
N ARG A 18 17.83 3.14 1.71
CA ARG A 18 16.95 2.67 2.80
C ARG A 18 15.58 2.27 2.29
N PHE A 19 15.03 3.03 1.34
CA PHE A 19 13.73 2.71 0.74
C PHE A 19 13.79 1.40 -0.02
N GLU A 20 14.84 1.17 -0.82
CA GLU A 20 15.05 -0.10 -1.53
C GLU A 20 15.13 -1.29 -0.54
N VAL A 21 15.90 -1.17 0.55
CA VAL A 21 15.97 -2.23 1.57
C VAL A 21 14.63 -2.47 2.24
N ALA A 22 13.88 -1.40 2.56
CA ALA A 22 12.56 -1.53 3.16
C ALA A 22 11.56 -2.21 2.21
N GLU A 23 11.61 -1.89 0.92
CA GLU A 23 10.78 -2.49 -0.11
C GLU A 23 11.05 -4.00 -0.24
N GLU A 24 12.31 -4.43 -0.28
CA GLU A 24 12.65 -5.85 -0.33
C GLU A 24 12.21 -6.62 0.93
N LEU A 25 12.38 -6.02 2.10
CA LEU A 25 11.89 -6.60 3.35
C LEU A 25 10.37 -6.72 3.36
N LEU A 26 9.66 -5.71 2.84
CA LEU A 26 8.22 -5.73 2.72
C LEU A 26 7.76 -6.83 1.75
N ARG A 27 8.37 -6.91 0.56
CA ARG A 27 8.12 -7.99 -0.41
C ARG A 27 8.32 -9.38 0.19
N SER A 28 9.28 -9.53 1.11
CA SER A 28 9.55 -10.83 1.75
C SER A 28 8.45 -11.31 2.70
N VAL A 29 7.59 -10.41 3.18
CA VAL A 29 6.49 -10.71 4.11
C VAL A 29 5.11 -10.53 3.48
N GLU A 30 5.02 -9.85 2.34
CA GLU A 30 3.83 -9.79 1.50
C GLU A 30 3.64 -11.15 0.81
N GLU A 31 2.96 -12.07 1.50
CA GLU A 31 2.39 -13.24 0.84
C GLU A 31 1.14 -12.79 0.08
N VAL A 32 1.24 -12.76 -1.24
CA VAL A 32 0.10 -12.49 -2.11
C VAL A 32 -0.76 -13.75 -2.16
N ASP A 33 -1.84 -13.76 -1.39
CA ASP A 33 -2.90 -14.75 -1.55
C ASP A 33 -3.70 -14.41 -2.82
N PRO A 34 -3.61 -15.21 -3.90
CA PRO A 34 -4.27 -14.91 -5.16
C PRO A 34 -5.79 -14.81 -5.03
N GLU A 35 -6.38 -15.47 -4.03
CA GLU A 35 -7.81 -15.38 -3.77
C GLU A 35 -8.19 -14.04 -3.13
N ILE A 36 -7.36 -13.53 -2.22
CA ILE A 36 -7.55 -12.18 -1.65
C ILE A 36 -7.43 -11.14 -2.77
N ASP A 37 -6.42 -11.23 -3.63
CA ASP A 37 -6.25 -10.32 -4.76
C ASP A 37 -7.46 -10.33 -5.71
N ARG A 38 -7.98 -11.53 -6.02
CA ARG A 38 -9.19 -11.68 -6.83
C ARG A 38 -10.39 -10.99 -6.19
N LEU A 39 -10.61 -11.20 -4.88
CA LEU A 39 -11.71 -10.60 -4.14
C LEU A 39 -11.59 -9.07 -4.05
N TRP A 40 -10.37 -8.54 -3.91
CA TRP A 40 -10.12 -7.10 -3.95
C TRP A 40 -10.44 -6.48 -5.30
N LEU A 41 -10.05 -7.14 -6.40
CA LEU A 41 -10.37 -6.69 -7.75
C LEU A 41 -11.89 -6.65 -7.97
N GLU A 42 -12.59 -7.73 -7.62
CA GLU A 42 -14.05 -7.80 -7.73
C GLU A 42 -14.74 -6.70 -6.93
N GLU A 43 -14.29 -6.46 -5.70
CA GLU A 43 -14.85 -5.41 -4.85
C GLU A 43 -14.59 -4.01 -5.42
N ALA A 44 -13.39 -3.76 -5.93
CA ALA A 44 -13.04 -2.48 -6.56
C ALA A 44 -13.92 -2.20 -7.79
N GLU A 45 -14.10 -3.17 -8.67
CA GLU A 45 -14.97 -3.06 -9.85
C GLU A 45 -16.44 -2.85 -9.47
N ARG A 46 -16.91 -3.59 -8.47
CA ARG A 46 -18.28 -3.45 -7.94
C ARG A 46 -18.53 -2.05 -7.40
N ARG A 47 -17.60 -1.51 -6.59
CA ARG A 47 -17.69 -0.15 -6.03
C ARG A 47 -17.66 0.91 -7.12
N LEU A 48 -16.76 0.78 -8.10
CA LEU A 48 -16.64 1.73 -9.20
C LEU A 48 -17.93 1.76 -10.05
N THR A 49 -18.48 0.58 -10.35
CA THR A 49 -19.74 0.46 -11.10
C THR A 49 -20.92 1.08 -10.33
N ALA A 50 -21.00 0.83 -9.02
CA ALA A 50 -22.03 1.44 -8.18
C ALA A 50 -21.91 2.97 -8.13
N TYR A 51 -20.68 3.49 -8.02
CA TYR A 51 -20.41 4.92 -8.00
C TYR A 51 -20.81 5.59 -9.32
N ARG A 52 -20.37 5.03 -10.46
CA ARG A 52 -20.72 5.53 -11.80
C ARG A 52 -22.23 5.50 -12.06
N ALA A 53 -22.95 4.54 -11.47
CA ALA A 53 -24.40 4.45 -11.55
C ALA A 53 -25.15 5.36 -10.55
N GLY A 54 -24.44 6.17 -9.75
CA GLY A 54 -25.03 7.04 -8.73
C GLY A 54 -25.64 6.30 -7.54
N ARG A 55 -25.33 5.01 -7.37
CA ARG A 55 -25.86 4.15 -6.29
C ARG A 55 -25.11 4.31 -4.97
N VAL A 56 -23.92 4.91 -5.00
CA VAL A 56 -23.13 5.26 -3.81
C VAL A 56 -22.59 6.68 -3.95
N LYS A 57 -22.44 7.39 -2.84
CA LYS A 57 -21.83 8.72 -2.79
C LYS A 57 -20.34 8.57 -2.53
N GLY A 58 -19.53 9.28 -3.31
CA GLY A 58 -18.11 9.45 -3.03
C GLY A 58 -17.89 10.48 -1.92
N ILE A 59 -16.67 10.51 -1.39
CA ILE A 59 -16.19 11.57 -0.51
C ILE A 59 -15.35 12.52 -1.38
N PRO A 60 -15.59 13.85 -1.34
CA PRO A 60 -14.73 14.83 -2.00
C PRO A 60 -13.26 14.64 -1.64
N ALA A 61 -12.35 14.83 -2.60
CA ALA A 61 -10.92 14.62 -2.36
C ALA A 61 -10.37 15.64 -1.36
N GLU A 62 -10.94 16.85 -1.37
CA GLU A 62 -10.58 17.97 -0.49
C GLU A 62 -10.86 17.65 0.99
N ASP A 63 -11.88 16.82 1.27
CA ASP A 63 -12.22 16.38 2.62
C ASP A 63 -11.22 15.35 3.18
N ILE A 64 -10.43 14.70 2.30
CA ILE A 64 -9.44 13.68 2.67
C ILE A 64 -8.02 14.24 2.68
N PHE A 65 -7.65 14.96 1.62
CA PHE A 65 -6.28 15.44 1.42
C PHE A 65 -6.09 16.91 1.86
N GLY A 66 -7.18 17.62 2.18
CA GLY A 66 -7.17 19.06 2.41
C GLY A 66 -7.07 19.84 1.09
N SER A 67 -6.89 21.15 1.23
CA SER A 67 -6.57 22.01 0.09
C SER A 67 -5.15 21.70 -0.38
N LEU A 68 -5.00 21.25 -1.63
CA LEU A 68 -3.70 21.19 -2.32
C LEU A 68 -3.10 22.59 -2.48
#